data_AF-A0A7W9PL65-F1
#
_entry.id   AF-A0A7W9PL65-F1
#
_cell.length_a   1.000
_cell.length_b   1.000
_cell.length_c   1.000
_cell.angle_alpha   90.00
_cell.angle_beta   90.00
_cell.angle_gamma   90.00
#
_symmetry.space_group_name_H-M   'P 1'
#
loop_
_entity.id
_entity.type
_entity.pdbx_description
1 polymer ?
#
loop_
_entity_poly.entity_id
_entity_poly.type
_entity_poly.pdbx_seq_one_letter_code
_entity_poly.pdbx_strand_id
1 'polypeptide(L)' 'MSSIVYDYLLPLLGPEQAAYWAQILVISPAG' A
#
# COMPACT_ATOMS: atom_id res chain seq x y z
N MET A 1 7.00 -3.92 -8.12
CA MET A 1 6.63 -2.62 -7.51
C MET A 1 6.72 -2.81 -6.00
N SER A 2 7.85 -2.52 -5.35
CA SER A 2 7.94 -2.56 -3.88
C SER A 2 7.68 -1.14 -3.39
N SER A 3 6.55 -0.96 -2.71
CA SER A 3 6.17 0.25 -2.00
C SER A 3 6.34 -0.05 -0.52
N ILE A 4 7.03 0.81 0.23
CA ILE A 4 7.22 0.66 1.68
C ILE A 4 5.88 0.44 2.39
N VAL A 5 4.83 1.08 1.91
CA VAL A 5 3.47 0.92 2.42
C VAL A 5 2.93 -0.49 2.15
N TYR A 6 3.16 -1.04 0.95
CA TYR A 6 2.74 -2.40 0.63
C TYR A 6 3.46 -3.43 1.51
N ASP A 7 4.79 -3.31 1.62
CA ASP A 7 5.60 -4.25 2.41
C ASP A 7 5.26 -4.21 3.90
N TYR A 8 4.91 -3.03 4.42
CA TYR A 8 4.41 -2.86 5.79
C TYR A 8 3.03 -3.49 6.01
N LEU A 9 2.12 -3.33 5.05
CA LEU A 9 0.75 -3.82 5.17
C LEU A 9 0.61 -5.33 4.89
N LEU A 10 1.54 -5.90 4.12
CA LEU A 10 1.51 -7.30 3.69
C LEU A 10 1.37 -8.31 4.85
N PRO A 11 2.18 -8.27 5.92
CA PRO A 11 2.02 -9.21 7.05
C PRO A 11 0.77 -8.95 7.89
N LEU A 12 0.12 -7.79 7.76
CA LEU A 12 -1.02 -7.40 8.60
C LEU A 12 -2.36 -7.73 7.94
N LEU A 13 -2.47 -7.50 6.62
CA LEU A 13 -3.75 -7.53 5.90
C LEU A 13 -3.79 -8.57 4.79
N GLY A 14 -2.64 -9.18 4.46
CA GLY A 14 -2.50 -10.05 3.30
C GLY A 14 -2.38 -9.27 1.98
N PRO A 15 -2.04 -9.98 0.89
CA PRO A 15 -1.58 -9.36 -0.36
C PRO A 15 -2.63 -8.49 -1.06
N GLU A 16 -3.91 -8.90 -1.06
CA GLU A 16 -5.01 -8.17 -1.71
C GLU A 16 -5.28 -6.82 -1.03
N GLN A 17 -5.43 -6.84 0.30
CA GLN A 17 -5.72 -5.63 1.06
C GLN A 17 -4.51 -4.70 1.15
N ALA A 18 -3.30 -5.24 1.25
CA ALA A 18 -2.08 -4.45 1.19
C ALA A 18 -1.95 -3.69 -0.14
N ALA A 19 -2.31 -4.30 -1.27
CA ALA A 19 -2.29 -3.65 -2.59
C ALA A 19 -3.29 -2.49 -2.67
N TYR A 20 -4.53 -2.71 -2.22
CA TYR A 20 -5.59 -1.69 -2.21
C TYR A 20 -5.19 -0.46 -1.38
N TRP A 21 -4.78 -0.68 -0.13
CA TRP A 21 -4.40 0.42 0.77
C TRP A 21 -3.10 1.09 0.35
N ALA A 22 -2.13 0.35 -0.19
CA ALA A 22 -0.91 0.95 -0.74
C ALA A 22 -1.23 1.88 -1.91
N GLN A 23 -2.18 1.55 -2.79
CA GLN A 23 -2.61 2.45 -3.86
C GLN A 23 -3.24 3.74 -3.32
N ILE A 24 -4.13 3.63 -2.34
CA ILE A 24 -4.80 4.80 -1.73
C ILE A 24 -3.79 5.70 -1.01
N LEU A 25 -2.85 5.13 -0.27
CA LEU A 25 -1.90 5.86 0.56
C LEU A 25 -0.69 6.41 -0.23
N VAL A 26 -0.34 5.78 -1.36
CA VAL A 26 0.76 6.24 -2.24
C VAL A 26 0.28 7.32 -3.22
N ILE A 27 -1.01 7.35 -3.56
CA ILE A 27 -1.59 8.43 -4.37
C ILE A 27 -1.89 9.64 -3.46
N SER A 28 -0.84 10.38 -3.11
CA SER A 28 -0.86 11.83 -2.87
C SER A 28 0.57 12.39 -2.77
N PRO A 29 1.00 13.14 -3.80
CA PRO A 29 1.17 14.56 -3.64
C PRO A 29 -0.13 15.18 -4.14
N ALA A 30 -0.85 15.86 -3.25
CA ALA A 30 -1.90 16.76 -3.66
C ALA A 30 -1.34 17.67 -4.77
N GLY A 31 -2.00 17.69 -5.91
CA GLY A 31 -1.89 18.80 -6.86
C GLY A 31 -2.45 20.06 -6.23
#